data_AF-A0A7X7FLY4-F1
#
_entry.id   AF-A0A7X7FLY4-F1
#
_cell.length_a   1.000
_cell.length_b   1.000
_cell.length_c   1.000
_cell.angle_alpha   90.00
_cell.angle_beta   90.00
_cell.angle_gamma   90.00
#
_symmetry.space_group_name_H-M   'P 1'
#
loop_
_entity.id
_entity.type
_entity.pdbx_description
1 polymer ?
#
loop_
_entity_poly.entity_id
_entity_poly.type
_entity_poly.pdbx_seq_one_letter_code
_entity_poly.pdbx_strand_id
1 'polypeptide(L)'
;ALAWCVVEVRPCLFRRAGQIRLATVGAAFLFAVIENFIYLNIYVPNPSLSLVVWRWTVCVALHTGCTLLAANGLIRVWRRTVTELRPPELSSGLPELAWAIIIHGFYNLVAIFFEFAAK
;
A
#
# COMPACT_ATOMS: atom_id res chain seq x y z
N ALA A 1 -2.54 -8.54 0.12
CA ALA A 1 -2.77 -10.00 0.00
C ALA A 1 -4.03 -10.46 0.74
N LEU A 2 -4.09 -10.41 2.08
CA LEU A 2 -5.24 -10.92 2.87
C LEU A 2 -6.60 -10.34 2.47
N ALA A 3 -6.72 -9.00 2.41
CA ALA A 3 -7.99 -8.37 2.01
C ALA A 3 -8.43 -8.76 0.58
N TRP A 4 -7.46 -8.99 -0.31
CA TRP A 4 -7.70 -9.43 -1.68
C TRP A 4 -8.29 -10.85 -1.71
N CYS A 5 -7.66 -11.80 -1.01
CA CYS A 5 -8.17 -13.16 -0.86
C CYS A 5 -9.55 -13.20 -0.19
N VAL A 6 -9.81 -12.32 0.78
CA VAL A 6 -11.15 -12.25 1.41
C VAL A 6 -12.19 -11.78 0.40
N VAL A 7 -11.93 -10.75 -0.40
CA VAL A 7 -12.88 -10.29 -1.43
C VAL A 7 -13.08 -11.35 -2.53
N GLU A 8 -12.05 -12.11 -2.86
CA GLU A 8 -12.10 -13.18 -3.86
C GLU A 8 -12.88 -14.41 -3.38
N VAL A 9 -12.63 -14.88 -2.15
CA VAL A 9 -13.20 -16.15 -1.66
C VAL A 9 -14.46 -15.94 -0.82
N ARG A 10 -14.50 -14.89 0.01
CA ARG A 10 -15.58 -14.64 0.98
C ARG A 10 -15.92 -13.15 1.10
N PRO A 11 -16.39 -12.50 0.02
CA PRO A 11 -16.63 -11.05 -0.04
C PRO A 11 -17.60 -10.54 1.03
N CYS A 12 -18.55 -11.39 1.46
CA CYS A 12 -19.55 -11.06 2.48
C CYS A 12 -18.98 -10.91 3.90
N LEU A 13 -17.71 -11.27 4.16
CA LEU A 13 -17.06 -10.98 5.44
C LEU A 13 -16.85 -9.48 5.64
N PHE A 14 -16.65 -8.73 4.56
CA PHE A 14 -16.72 -7.28 4.59
C PHE A 14 -18.17 -6.84 4.38
N ARG A 15 -18.71 -6.11 5.38
CA ARG A 15 -20.07 -5.53 5.35
C ARG A 15 -20.07 -4.11 4.82
N ARG A 16 -18.95 -3.39 4.95
CA ARG A 16 -18.81 -1.99 4.55
C ARG A 16 -17.45 -1.76 3.90
N ALA A 17 -17.41 -0.94 2.85
CA ALA A 17 -16.17 -0.52 2.19
C ALA A 17 -15.15 0.11 3.17
N GLY A 18 -15.63 0.77 4.22
CA GLY A 18 -14.77 1.33 5.28
C GLY A 18 -13.91 0.29 5.99
N GLN A 19 -14.39 -0.96 6.15
CA GLN A 19 -13.60 -2.04 6.74
C GLN A 19 -12.41 -2.42 5.85
N ILE A 20 -12.61 -2.44 4.53
CA ILE A 20 -11.54 -2.71 3.57
C ILE A 20 -10.49 -1.60 3.62
N ARG A 21 -10.92 -0.32 3.61
CA ARG A 21 -10.00 0.82 3.74
C ARG A 21 -9.21 0.76 5.04
N LEU A 22 -9.88 0.55 6.17
CA LEU A 22 -9.23 0.54 7.47
C LEU A 22 -8.24 -0.62 7.60
N ALA A 23 -8.62 -1.83 7.15
CA ALA A 23 -7.74 -3.00 7.19
C ALA A 23 -6.50 -2.81 6.29
N THR A 24 -6.68 -2.29 5.08
CA THR A 24 -5.57 -2.09 4.13
C THR A 24 -4.65 -0.96 4.56
N VAL A 25 -5.18 0.20 4.95
CA VAL A 25 -4.38 1.33 5.47
C VAL A 25 -3.70 0.98 6.78
N GLY A 26 -4.38 0.28 7.70
CA GLY A 26 -3.77 -0.18 8.95
C GLY A 26 -2.60 -1.14 8.70
N ALA A 27 -2.74 -2.07 7.75
CA ALA A 27 -1.66 -2.95 7.35
C ALA A 27 -0.50 -2.18 6.71
N ALA A 28 -0.78 -1.19 5.86
CA ALA A 28 0.24 -0.36 5.23
C ALA A 28 1.01 0.51 6.24
N PHE A 29 0.31 1.07 7.22
CA PHE A 29 0.92 1.84 8.29
C PHE A 29 1.85 0.95 9.14
N LEU A 30 1.39 -0.23 9.54
CA LEU A 30 2.22 -1.20 10.26
C LEU A 30 3.45 -1.62 9.43
N PHE A 31 3.27 -1.88 8.14
CA PHE A 31 4.38 -2.16 7.23
C PHE A 31 5.40 -1.02 7.21
N ALA A 32 4.95 0.23 7.03
CA ALA A 32 5.83 1.39 6.99
C ALA A 32 6.58 1.62 8.32
N VAL A 33 5.92 1.37 9.46
CA VAL A 33 6.56 1.39 10.78
C VAL A 33 7.70 0.38 10.83
N ILE A 34 7.43 -0.89 10.51
CA ILE A 34 8.42 -1.97 10.55
C ILE A 34 9.58 -1.66 9.60
N GLU A 35 9.28 -1.24 8.37
CA GLU A 35 10.28 -0.91 7.37
C GLU A 35 11.20 0.23 7.86
N ASN A 36 10.63 1.30 8.41
CA ASN A 36 11.42 2.41 8.95
C ASN A 36 12.28 1.99 10.13
N PHE A 37 11.78 1.11 11.01
CA PHE A 37 12.60 0.55 12.09
C PHE A 37 13.80 -0.22 11.56
N ILE A 38 13.61 -1.06 10.54
CA ILE A 38 14.69 -1.81 9.91
C ILE A 38 15.71 -0.85 9.27
N TYR A 39 15.26 0.15 8.52
CA TYR A 39 16.19 1.08 7.86
C TYR A 39 17.01 1.91 8.85
N LEU A 40 16.36 2.46 9.89
CA LEU A 40 17.01 3.39 10.80
C LEU A 40 17.86 2.71 11.88
N ASN A 41 17.65 1.41 12.14
CA ASN A 41 18.40 0.69 13.19
C ASN A 41 19.31 -0.42 12.64
N ILE A 42 19.07 -0.91 11.42
CA ILE A 42 19.83 -2.04 10.85
C ILE A 42 20.61 -1.59 9.62
N TYR A 43 19.96 -0.95 8.63
CA TYR A 43 20.62 -0.64 7.36
C TYR A 43 21.46 0.63 7.36
N VAL A 44 21.07 1.66 8.11
CA VAL A 44 21.77 2.96 8.13
C VAL A 44 22.34 3.22 9.52
N PRO A 45 23.64 2.95 9.75
CA PRO A 45 24.28 3.32 11.01
C PRO A 45 24.36 4.84 11.13
N ASN A 46 23.96 5.38 12.29
CA ASN A 46 23.92 6.82 12.59
C ASN A 46 23.12 7.64 11.55
N PRO A 47 21.81 7.41 11.41
CA PRO A 47 20.99 8.13 10.44
C PRO A 47 20.92 9.62 10.79
N SER A 48 21.01 10.48 9.78
CA SER A 48 20.81 11.92 9.96
C SER A 48 19.36 12.22 10.37
N LEU A 49 19.15 13.33 11.10
CA LEU A 49 17.80 13.75 11.48
C LEU A 49 16.90 13.98 10.26
N SER A 50 17.44 14.51 9.15
CA SER A 50 16.70 14.71 7.91
C SER A 50 16.21 13.39 7.31
N LEU A 51 17.04 12.34 7.33
CA LEU A 51 16.65 11.02 6.85
C LEU A 51 15.56 10.40 7.73
N VAL A 52 15.68 10.52 9.06
CA VAL A 52 14.67 10.05 10.00
C VAL A 52 13.30 10.70 9.71
N VAL A 53 13.27 12.02 9.58
CA VAL A 53 12.04 12.76 9.27
C VAL A 53 11.49 12.37 7.90
N TRP A 54 12.34 12.27 6.87
CA TRP A 54 11.93 11.86 5.53
C TRP A 54 11.26 10.49 5.54
N ARG A 55 11.87 9.50 6.19
CA ARG A 55 11.33 8.13 6.27
C ARG A 55 9.98 8.08 6.99
N TRP A 56 9.84 8.80 8.10
CA TRP A 56 8.60 8.81 8.88
C TRP A 56 7.47 9.63 8.25
N THR A 57 7.78 10.49 7.29
CA THR A 57 6.78 11.31 6.58
C THR A 57 6.53 10.79 5.17
N VAL A 58 7.52 10.86 4.30
CA VAL A 58 7.41 10.55 2.87
C VAL A 58 7.18 9.06 2.64
N CYS A 59 7.96 8.17 3.26
CA CYS A 59 7.76 6.73 3.06
C CYS A 59 6.41 6.27 3.63
N VAL A 60 6.03 6.74 4.82
CA VAL A 60 4.73 6.41 5.42
C VAL A 60 3.58 6.90 4.53
N ALA A 61 3.65 8.15 4.04
CA ALA A 61 2.66 8.70 3.13
C ALA A 61 2.60 7.92 1.80
N LEU A 62 3.74 7.52 1.25
CA LEU A 62 3.83 6.70 0.05
C LEU A 62 3.14 5.34 0.24
N HIS A 63 3.51 4.58 1.28
CA HIS A 63 2.94 3.24 1.51
C HIS A 63 1.43 3.30 1.77
N THR A 64 0.99 4.24 2.62
CA THR A 64 -0.43 4.41 2.92
C THR A 64 -1.22 4.91 1.71
N GLY A 65 -0.67 5.86 0.95
CA GLY A 65 -1.27 6.39 -0.27
C GLY A 65 -1.41 5.35 -1.38
N CYS A 66 -0.33 4.65 -1.73
CA CYS A 66 -0.35 3.57 -2.71
C CYS A 66 -1.30 2.44 -2.29
N THR A 67 -1.33 2.11 -1.00
CA THR A 67 -2.25 1.07 -0.50
C THR A 67 -3.70 1.52 -0.56
N LEU A 68 -4.00 2.78 -0.25
CA LEU A 68 -5.35 3.33 -0.37
C LEU A 68 -5.83 3.35 -1.83
N LEU A 69 -4.93 3.68 -2.77
CA LEU A 69 -5.20 3.61 -4.20
C LEU A 69 -5.59 2.18 -4.61
N ALA A 70 -4.75 1.19 -4.30
CA ALA A 70 -5.05 -0.22 -4.57
C ALA A 70 -6.34 -0.70 -3.87
N ALA A 71 -6.60 -0.23 -2.65
CA ALA A 71 -7.82 -0.55 -1.92
C ALA A 71 -9.09 -0.03 -2.60
N ASN A 72 -9.03 1.09 -3.33
CA ASN A 72 -10.18 1.59 -4.10
C ASN A 72 -10.55 0.64 -5.25
N GLY A 73 -9.56 0.08 -5.94
CA GLY A 73 -9.79 -0.97 -6.94
C GLY A 73 -10.45 -2.19 -6.31
N LEU A 74 -9.93 -2.65 -5.17
CA LEU A 74 -10.50 -3.77 -4.43
C LEU A 74 -11.93 -3.52 -3.94
N ILE A 75 -12.23 -2.30 -3.48
CA ILE A 75 -13.58 -1.91 -3.05
C ILE A 75 -14.55 -1.91 -4.23
N ARG A 76 -14.11 -1.54 -5.43
CA ARG A 76 -14.95 -1.62 -6.62
C ARG A 76 -15.28 -3.07 -6.96
N VAL A 77 -14.30 -3.98 -6.93
CA VAL A 77 -14.54 -5.41 -7.09
C VAL A 77 -15.56 -5.89 -6.06
N TRP A 78 -15.28 -5.62 -4.77
CA TRP A 78 -16.15 -6.03 -3.67
C TRP A 78 -17.59 -5.51 -3.84
N ARG A 79 -17.77 -4.21 -4.16
CA ARG A 79 -19.10 -3.62 -4.36
C ARG A 79 -19.86 -4.34 -5.45
N ARG A 80 -19.28 -4.51 -6.64
CA ARG A 80 -19.92 -5.23 -7.75
C ARG A 80 -20.34 -6.63 -7.32
N THR A 81 -19.47 -7.34 -6.62
CA THR A 81 -19.77 -8.68 -6.13
C THR A 81 -20.95 -8.72 -5.16
N VAL A 82 -20.97 -7.84 -4.16
CA VAL A 82 -22.01 -7.89 -3.12
C VAL A 82 -23.33 -7.22 -3.55
N THR A 83 -23.30 -6.25 -4.45
CA THR A 83 -24.52 -5.54 -4.89
C THR A 83 -25.14 -6.12 -6.15
N GLU A 84 -24.32 -6.59 -7.09
CA GLU A 84 -24.79 -7.13 -8.38
C GLU A 84 -24.91 -8.67 -8.36
N LEU A 85 -24.54 -9.31 -7.23
CA LEU A 85 -24.51 -10.77 -7.07
C LEU A 85 -23.69 -11.49 -8.16
N ARG A 86 -22.63 -10.82 -8.63
CA ARG A 86 -21.70 -11.35 -9.62
C ARG A 86 -20.47 -11.93 -8.96
N PRO A 87 -19.82 -12.95 -9.55
CA PRO A 87 -18.54 -13.41 -9.04
C PRO A 87 -17.50 -12.27 -9.01
N PRO A 88 -16.53 -12.30 -8.08
CA PRO A 88 -15.49 -11.29 -8.02
C PRO A 88 -14.61 -11.29 -9.26
N GLU A 89 -14.71 -10.20 -10.02
CA GLU A 89 -13.89 -9.96 -11.21
C GLU A 89 -12.68 -9.09 -10.83
N LEU A 90 -11.57 -9.74 -10.46
CA LEU A 90 -10.36 -9.08 -9.98
C LEU A 90 -9.70 -8.16 -11.02
N SER A 91 -9.85 -8.46 -12.32
CA SER A 91 -9.34 -7.64 -13.42
C SER A 91 -9.83 -6.19 -13.33
N SER A 92 -11.05 -5.98 -12.83
CA SER A 92 -11.64 -4.65 -12.67
C SER A 92 -11.01 -3.81 -11.55
N GLY A 93 -10.18 -4.40 -10.68
CA GLY A 93 -9.39 -3.73 -9.65
C GLY A 93 -7.90 -3.59 -9.98
N LEU A 94 -7.43 -4.23 -11.06
CA LEU A 94 -6.02 -4.19 -11.46
C LEU A 94 -5.48 -2.81 -11.84
N PRO A 95 -6.24 -1.91 -12.49
CA PRO A 95 -5.71 -0.60 -12.87
C PRO A 95 -5.17 0.22 -11.68
N GLU A 96 -5.88 0.25 -10.55
CA GLU A 96 -5.42 0.95 -9.35
C GLU A 96 -4.23 0.27 -8.70
N LEU A 97 -4.20 -1.07 -8.72
CA LEU A 97 -3.04 -1.82 -8.24
C LEU A 97 -1.82 -1.51 -9.11
N ALA A 98 -1.98 -1.46 -10.44
CA ALA A 98 -0.92 -1.12 -11.38
C ALA A 98 -0.40 0.30 -11.12
N TRP A 99 -1.29 1.28 -10.95
CA TRP A 99 -0.87 2.64 -10.59
C TRP A 99 -0.14 2.71 -9.26
N ALA A 100 -0.60 1.98 -8.24
CA ALA A 100 0.09 1.92 -6.95
C ALA A 100 1.51 1.34 -7.08
N ILE A 101 1.68 0.28 -7.88
CA ILE A 101 2.99 -0.32 -8.19
C ILE A 101 3.88 0.67 -8.94
N ILE A 102 3.35 1.36 -9.96
CA ILE A 102 4.09 2.34 -10.76
C ILE A 102 4.58 3.49 -9.88
N ILE A 103 3.69 4.10 -9.08
CA ILE A 103 4.04 5.24 -8.21
C ILE A 103 5.10 4.82 -7.19
N HIS A 104 4.93 3.67 -6.54
CA HIS A 104 5.88 3.17 -5.56
C HIS A 104 7.22 2.81 -6.20
N GLY A 105 7.20 2.11 -7.33
CA GLY A 105 8.41 1.73 -8.07
C GLY A 105 9.17 2.94 -8.58
N PHE A 106 8.46 3.96 -9.07
CA PHE A 106 9.05 5.22 -9.49
C PHE A 106 9.73 5.95 -8.32
N TYR A 107 9.08 6.03 -7.16
CA TYR A 107 9.71 6.58 -5.96
C TYR A 107 11.01 5.85 -5.61
N ASN A 108 10.99 4.51 -5.60
CA ASN A 108 12.19 3.72 -5.32
C ASN A 108 13.30 3.97 -6.33
N LEU A 109 12.96 4.05 -7.62
CA LEU A 109 13.92 4.36 -8.68
C LEU A 109 14.59 5.72 -8.45
N VAL A 110 13.78 6.73 -8.10
CA VAL A 110 14.29 8.08 -7.78
C VAL A 110 15.18 8.05 -6.54
N ALA A 111 14.78 7.35 -5.47
CA ALA A 111 15.57 7.22 -4.26
C ALA A 111 16.94 6.55 -4.52
N ILE A 112 16.96 5.49 -5.33
CA ILE A 112 18.19 4.81 -5.76
C ILE A 112 19.06 5.75 -6.58
N PHE A 113 18.47 6.50 -7.53
CA PHE A 113 19.21 7.45 -8.35
C PHE A 113 19.90 8.52 -7.49
N PHE A 114 19.19 9.07 -6.49
CA PHE A 114 19.79 10.02 -5.54
C PHE A 114 20.87 9.39 -4.67
N GLU A 115 20.72 8.13 -4.26
CA GLU A 115 21.77 7.41 -3.52
C GLU A 115 23.04 7.26 -4.37
N PHE A 116 22.91 6.96 -5.66
CA PHE A 116 24.05 6.85 -6.57
C PHE A 116 24.68 8.20 -6.91
N ALA A 117 23.88 9.25 -7.12
CA ALA A 117 24.38 10.59 -7.46
C ALA A 117 25.02 11.32 -6.27
N ALA A 118 24.72 10.90 -5.04
CA ALA A 118 25.29 11.46 -3.81
C ALA A 118 26.61 10.77 -3.37
N LYS A 119 27.05 9.73 -4.08
CA LYS A 119 28.35 9.07 -3.92
C LYS A 119 29.35 9.66 -4.91
#